data_AF-A0A423TTP5-F1
#
_entry.id   AF-A0A423TTP5-F1
#
_cell.length_a   1.000
_cell.length_b   1.000
_cell.length_c   1.000
_cell.angle_alpha   90.00
_cell.angle_beta   90.00
_cell.angle_gamma   90.00
#
_symmetry.space_group_name_H-M   'P 1'
#
loop_
_entity.id
_entity.type
_entity.pdbx_description
1 polymer ?
#
loop_
_entity_poly.entity_id
_entity_poly.type
_entity_poly.pdbx_seq_one_letter_code
_entity_poly.pdbx_strand_id
1 'polypeptide(L)'
;MIVEILLFAVAVFLLHYWMSRPRGMPPGPMVIPYLGSRPVISVDHVQKMHKIYGDIFKSEVGPHKFIFLCSNKLIKEALTKVEFADRPQLELLHFLTDGIEAGVIMSNGQRWQNARRFLLRNLRDLGMGKTYLEESILEEARALVKDFSSHAGTPCHLPETLNVAVLNIIWQLVANKRYDYDDKAVLEPINILRSFDSSSMALLLEFIPWVRKLLPEFMKEKMITGLMRKVKEHRDSAEGHNRFSQNHARPGQPA
;
A
#
# COMPACT_ATOMS: atom_id res chain seq x y z
N MET A 1 33.97 -29.05 23.24
CA MET A 1 32.76 -29.50 23.98
C MET A 1 31.57 -28.55 23.87
N ILE A 2 31.54 -27.36 24.48
CA ILE A 2 30.35 -26.48 24.46
C ILE A 2 29.96 -26.06 23.02
N VAL A 3 30.96 -25.71 22.20
CA VAL A 3 30.73 -25.32 20.79
C VAL A 3 30.18 -26.48 19.95
N GLU A 4 30.68 -27.70 20.16
CA GLU A 4 30.20 -28.90 19.43
C GLU A 4 28.76 -29.23 19.81
N ILE A 5 28.41 -29.12 21.10
CA ILE A 5 27.05 -29.32 21.59
C ILE A 5 26.10 -28.28 20.99
N LEU A 6 26.52 -27.01 20.92
CA LEU A 6 25.75 -25.95 20.28
C LEU A 6 25.53 -26.20 18.79
N LEU A 7 26.57 -26.57 18.05
CA LEU A 7 26.47 -26.88 16.62
C LEU A 7 25.57 -28.09 16.38
N PHE A 8 25.68 -29.13 17.19
CA PHE A 8 24.82 -30.31 17.10
C PHE A 8 23.36 -29.96 17.40
N ALA A 9 23.09 -29.18 18.45
CA ALA A 9 21.75 -28.72 18.78
C ALA A 9 21.12 -27.88 17.65
N VAL A 10 21.89 -26.98 17.04
CA VAL A 10 21.45 -26.19 15.88
C VAL A 10 21.18 -27.09 14.68
N ALA A 11 22.03 -28.08 14.40
CA ALA A 11 21.82 -29.02 13.31
C ALA A 11 20.55 -29.85 13.50
N VAL A 12 20.31 -30.38 14.70
CA VAL A 12 19.09 -31.13 15.04
C VAL A 12 17.85 -30.23 14.93
N PHE A 13 17.93 -28.97 15.40
CA PHE A 13 16.85 -28.00 15.27
C PHE A 13 16.52 -27.70 13.81
N LEU A 14 17.53 -27.44 12.97
CA LEU A 14 17.34 -27.20 11.53
C LEU A 14 16.74 -28.43 10.84
N LEU A 15 17.24 -29.61 11.15
CA LEU A 15 16.75 -30.87 10.61
C LEU A 15 15.27 -31.11 10.98
N HIS A 16 14.93 -30.90 12.25
CA HIS A 16 13.55 -30.99 12.72
C HIS A 16 12.65 -29.97 12.02
N TYR A 17 13.09 -28.72 11.93
CA TYR A 17 12.34 -27.65 11.24
C TYR A 17 12.08 -27.99 9.77
N TRP A 18 13.04 -28.60 9.09
CA TRP A 18 12.92 -28.98 7.69
C TRP A 18 12.03 -30.22 7.48
N MET A 19 12.09 -31.19 8.39
CA MET A 19 11.22 -32.37 8.35
C MET A 19 9.77 -32.05 8.74
N SER A 20 9.55 -31.06 9.61
CA SER A 20 8.22 -30.63 10.07
C SER A 20 7.48 -29.74 9.04
N ARG A 21 7.91 -29.72 7.77
CA ARG A 21 7.22 -28.96 6.72
C ARG A 21 5.83 -29.56 6.44
N PRO A 22 4.76 -28.74 6.43
CA PRO A 22 3.42 -29.22 6.14
C PRO A 22 3.35 -29.92 4.78
N ARG A 23 2.65 -31.06 4.71
CA ARG A 23 2.40 -31.77 3.45
C ARG A 23 1.58 -30.89 2.51
N GLY A 24 1.91 -30.92 1.21
CA GLY A 24 1.20 -30.14 0.18
C GLY A 24 1.67 -28.68 0.03
N MET A 25 2.77 -28.29 0.67
CA MET A 25 3.33 -26.95 0.50
C MET A 25 4.02 -26.80 -0.87
N PRO A 26 3.82 -25.67 -1.59
CA PRO A 26 4.49 -25.42 -2.86
C PRO A 26 6.02 -25.47 -2.76
N PRO A 27 6.72 -25.77 -3.87
CA PRO A 27 8.17 -25.71 -3.92
C PRO A 27 8.67 -24.29 -3.64
N GLY A 28 9.92 -24.15 -3.21
CA GLY A 28 10.51 -22.84 -2.94
C GLY A 28 11.93 -22.93 -2.43
N PRO A 29 12.63 -21.79 -2.33
CA PRO A 29 13.99 -21.72 -1.84
C PRO A 29 14.13 -22.29 -0.43
N MET A 30 15.37 -22.65 -0.11
CA MET A 30 15.75 -23.03 1.23
C MET A 30 15.49 -21.86 2.19
N VAL A 31 14.94 -22.19 3.36
CA VAL A 31 14.53 -21.20 4.36
C VAL A 31 15.42 -21.37 5.58
N ILE A 32 15.95 -20.24 6.05
CA ILE A 32 16.62 -20.15 7.35
C ILE A 32 15.54 -19.78 8.37
N PRO A 33 15.39 -20.53 9.48
CA PRO A 33 14.40 -20.20 10.51
C PRO A 33 14.50 -18.74 10.96
N TYR A 34 13.36 -18.07 11.13
CA TYR A 34 13.20 -16.67 11.59
C TYR A 34 13.74 -15.57 10.67
N LEU A 35 14.63 -15.89 9.72
CA LEU A 35 15.13 -14.95 8.71
C LEU A 35 14.34 -15.07 7.40
N GLY A 36 13.85 -16.27 7.09
CA GLY A 36 13.21 -16.58 5.83
C GLY A 36 14.20 -17.03 4.76
N SER A 37 13.79 -16.93 3.51
CA SER A 37 14.62 -17.22 2.32
C SER A 37 15.33 -15.99 1.78
N ARG A 38 14.70 -14.82 1.91
CA ARG A 38 15.25 -13.52 1.55
C ARG A 38 14.54 -12.41 2.33
N PRO A 39 15.23 -11.30 2.64
CA PRO A 39 14.60 -10.18 3.33
C PRO A 39 13.70 -9.36 2.40
N VAL A 40 14.07 -9.17 1.12
CA VAL A 40 13.30 -8.33 0.17
C VAL A 40 12.79 -9.17 -1.00
N ILE A 41 11.51 -9.02 -1.32
CA ILE A 41 10.87 -9.58 -2.51
C ILE A 41 10.82 -8.50 -3.58
N SER A 42 11.57 -8.69 -4.68
CA SER A 42 11.53 -7.82 -5.85
C SER A 42 10.89 -8.51 -7.05
N VAL A 43 10.45 -7.74 -8.04
CA VAL A 43 9.88 -8.28 -9.29
C VAL A 43 10.88 -9.21 -9.99
N ASP A 44 12.14 -8.79 -10.11
CA ASP A 44 13.20 -9.61 -10.70
C ASP A 44 13.42 -10.92 -9.94
N HIS A 45 13.28 -10.89 -8.61
CA HIS A 45 13.39 -12.08 -7.79
C HIS A 45 12.23 -13.03 -8.06
N VAL A 46 11.00 -12.52 -8.11
CA VAL A 46 9.81 -13.33 -8.43
C VAL A 46 9.94 -13.96 -9.81
N GLN A 47 10.41 -13.22 -10.82
CA GLN A 47 10.67 -13.76 -12.15
C GLN A 47 11.73 -14.87 -12.16
N LYS A 48 12.82 -14.70 -11.40
CA LYS A 48 13.85 -15.75 -11.25
C LYS A 48 13.30 -16.99 -10.55
N MET A 49 12.51 -16.82 -9.50
CA MET A 49 11.91 -17.94 -8.77
C MET A 49 10.86 -18.67 -9.61
N HIS A 50 10.06 -17.93 -10.39
CA HIS A 50 9.11 -18.51 -11.36
C HIS A 50 9.82 -19.42 -12.37
N LYS A 51 10.99 -18.99 -12.90
CA LYS A 51 11.79 -19.83 -13.82
C LYS A 51 12.34 -21.11 -13.18
N ILE A 52 12.61 -21.11 -11.87
CA ILE A 52 13.23 -22.25 -11.17
C ILE A 52 12.17 -23.21 -10.62
N TYR A 53 11.11 -22.67 -10.00
CA TYR A 53 10.12 -23.43 -9.24
C TYR A 53 8.77 -23.58 -9.96
N GLY A 54 8.58 -22.87 -11.08
CA GLY A 54 7.35 -22.92 -11.87
C GLY A 54 6.26 -21.99 -11.36
N ASP A 55 5.03 -22.23 -11.84
CA ASP A 55 3.88 -21.32 -11.74
C ASP A 55 3.33 -21.09 -10.32
N ILE A 56 3.69 -21.96 -9.36
CA ILE A 56 3.37 -21.79 -7.95
C ILE A 56 4.63 -22.06 -7.15
N PHE A 57 5.05 -21.07 -6.36
CA PHE A 57 6.15 -21.27 -5.43
C PHE A 57 5.92 -20.51 -4.14
N LYS A 58 6.58 -20.97 -3.08
CA LYS A 58 6.59 -20.32 -1.77
C LYS A 58 7.86 -19.49 -1.63
N SER A 59 7.76 -18.33 -1.00
CA SER A 59 8.89 -17.60 -0.43
C SER A 59 8.58 -17.24 1.02
N GLU A 60 9.61 -17.08 1.84
CA GLU A 60 9.45 -16.69 3.25
C GLU A 60 10.30 -15.47 3.56
N VAL A 61 9.72 -14.52 4.29
CA VAL A 61 10.37 -13.31 4.81
C VAL A 61 10.10 -13.26 6.31
N GLY A 62 11.16 -13.38 7.12
CA GLY A 62 11.01 -13.51 8.56
C GLY A 62 10.12 -14.72 8.91
N PRO A 63 9.09 -14.57 9.77
CA PRO A 63 8.12 -15.63 10.07
C PRO A 63 6.97 -15.74 9.05
N HIS A 64 6.88 -14.83 8.06
CA HIS A 64 5.75 -14.76 7.14
C HIS A 64 5.98 -15.62 5.90
N LYS A 65 4.92 -16.34 5.50
CA LYS A 65 4.91 -17.21 4.31
C LYS A 65 4.15 -16.52 3.18
N PHE A 66 4.81 -16.42 2.03
CA PHE A 66 4.24 -15.87 0.81
C PHE A 66 4.11 -16.97 -0.23
N ILE A 67 2.93 -17.08 -0.84
CA ILE A 67 2.69 -17.98 -1.96
C ILE A 67 2.53 -17.12 -3.20
N PHE A 68 3.38 -17.36 -4.19
CA PHE A 68 3.37 -16.67 -5.46
C PHE A 68 2.61 -17.50 -6.48
N LEU A 69 1.66 -16.86 -7.15
CA LEU A 69 0.92 -17.41 -8.28
C LEU A 69 1.38 -16.66 -9.53
N CYS A 70 2.03 -17.36 -10.45
CA CYS A 70 2.62 -16.77 -11.65
C CYS A 70 1.91 -17.18 -12.95
N SER A 71 0.91 -18.05 -12.87
CA SER A 71 0.07 -18.42 -14.02
C SER A 71 -1.26 -17.69 -14.01
N ASN A 72 -1.70 -17.21 -15.17
CA ASN A 72 -3.00 -16.54 -15.33
C ASN A 72 -4.17 -17.42 -14.85
N LYS A 73 -4.14 -18.72 -15.16
CA LYS A 73 -5.18 -19.68 -14.74
C LYS A 73 -5.31 -19.73 -13.22
N LEU A 74 -4.20 -19.80 -12.52
CA LEU A 74 -4.14 -19.91 -11.06
C LEU A 74 -4.53 -18.61 -10.38
N ILE A 75 -4.05 -17.48 -10.90
CA ILE A 75 -4.43 -16.15 -10.40
C ILE A 75 -5.94 -15.97 -10.53
N LYS A 76 -6.52 -16.31 -11.69
CA LYS A 76 -7.97 -16.23 -11.91
C LYS A 76 -8.73 -17.13 -10.93
N GLU A 77 -8.29 -18.37 -10.76
CA GLU A 77 -8.92 -19.31 -9.83
C GLU A 77 -8.89 -18.77 -8.38
N ALA A 78 -7.73 -18.28 -7.92
CA ALA A 78 -7.57 -17.75 -6.58
C ALA A 78 -8.42 -16.49 -6.36
N LEU A 79 -8.38 -15.52 -7.28
CA LEU A 79 -9.11 -14.25 -7.14
C LEU A 79 -10.64 -14.39 -7.24
N THR A 80 -11.16 -15.52 -7.73
CA THR A 80 -12.60 -15.81 -7.73
C THR A 80 -13.12 -16.40 -6.42
N LYS A 81 -12.22 -16.87 -5.55
CA LYS A 81 -12.55 -17.56 -4.30
C LYS A 81 -12.54 -16.55 -3.14
N VAL A 82 -13.56 -16.61 -2.28
CA VAL A 82 -13.72 -15.68 -1.14
C VAL A 82 -12.64 -15.92 -0.08
N GLU A 83 -12.12 -17.13 -0.01
CA GLU A 83 -11.05 -17.56 0.88
C GLU A 83 -9.73 -16.81 0.67
N PHE A 84 -9.53 -16.23 -0.52
CA PHE A 84 -8.37 -15.39 -0.85
C PHE A 84 -8.72 -13.90 -0.93
N ALA A 85 -9.92 -13.51 -0.50
CA ALA A 85 -10.39 -12.12 -0.60
C ALA A 85 -9.82 -11.21 0.50
N ASP A 86 -9.33 -11.77 1.61
CA ASP A 86 -8.83 -11.01 2.75
C ASP A 86 -7.48 -10.33 2.48
N ARG A 87 -7.22 -9.26 3.24
CA ARG A 87 -5.97 -8.49 3.26
C ARG A 87 -5.14 -8.88 4.49
N PRO A 88 -3.82 -8.98 4.35
CA PRO A 88 -2.95 -9.14 5.52
C PRO A 88 -3.07 -7.93 6.43
N GLN A 89 -3.14 -8.18 7.73
CA GLN A 89 -3.05 -7.13 8.74
C GLN A 89 -1.58 -6.68 8.85
N LEU A 90 -1.29 -5.52 8.28
CA LEU A 90 0.04 -4.91 8.31
C LEU A 90 0.01 -3.73 9.29
N GLU A 91 0.90 -3.73 10.28
CA GLU A 91 1.00 -2.69 11.31
C GLU A 91 1.26 -1.31 10.70
N LEU A 92 2.09 -1.23 9.66
CA LEU A 92 2.32 0.00 8.89
C LEU A 92 1.02 0.63 8.40
N LEU A 93 0.11 -0.19 7.89
CA LEU A 93 -1.16 0.25 7.34
C LEU A 93 -2.19 0.57 8.44
N HIS A 94 -2.19 -0.18 9.53
CA HIS A 94 -2.99 0.15 10.70
C HIS A 94 -2.61 1.51 11.29
N PHE A 95 -1.33 1.86 11.35
CA PHE A 95 -0.95 3.17 11.85
C PHE A 95 -1.53 4.31 10.99
N LEU A 96 -1.56 4.15 9.65
CA LEU A 96 -2.17 5.15 8.76
C LEU A 96 -3.65 5.41 9.05
N THR A 97 -4.32 4.46 9.70
CA THR A 97 -5.75 4.52 10.03
C THR A 97 -6.03 4.57 11.53
N ASP A 98 -5.05 4.90 12.38
CA ASP A 98 -5.13 4.86 13.86
C ASP A 98 -5.60 3.50 14.42
N GLY A 99 -5.22 2.41 13.75
CA GLY A 99 -5.65 1.05 14.11
C GLY A 99 -7.08 0.72 13.70
N ILE A 100 -7.75 1.60 12.97
CA ILE A 100 -9.11 1.37 12.50
C ILE A 100 -9.06 0.59 11.19
N GLU A 101 -9.59 -0.63 11.20
CA GLU A 101 -9.87 -1.42 9.99
C GLU A 101 -11.08 -0.85 9.24
N ALA A 102 -10.87 0.22 8.48
CA ALA A 102 -11.91 0.94 7.74
C ALA A 102 -11.67 0.98 6.23
N GLY A 103 -12.71 1.37 5.50
CA GLY A 103 -12.66 1.56 4.05
C GLY A 103 -12.60 0.25 3.27
N VAL A 104 -12.27 0.33 1.98
CA VAL A 104 -12.27 -0.83 1.07
C VAL A 104 -10.90 -1.50 0.98
N ILE A 105 -9.83 -0.76 1.21
CA ILE A 105 -8.47 -1.27 1.02
C ILE A 105 -7.99 -2.03 2.27
N MET A 106 -8.39 -1.59 3.47
CA MET A 106 -7.83 -2.03 4.77
C MET A 106 -8.79 -2.85 5.65
N SER A 107 -9.95 -3.26 5.12
CA SER A 107 -10.92 -4.05 5.90
C SER A 107 -11.20 -5.39 5.22
N ASN A 108 -11.72 -6.33 6.02
CA ASN A 108 -12.05 -7.69 5.61
C ASN A 108 -13.51 -8.04 6.01
N GLY A 109 -14.00 -9.19 5.51
CA GLY A 109 -15.29 -9.74 5.88
C GLY A 109 -16.48 -8.79 5.66
N GLN A 110 -17.42 -8.75 6.62
CA GLN A 110 -18.67 -7.99 6.48
C GLN A 110 -18.44 -6.47 6.38
N ARG A 111 -17.43 -5.94 7.09
CA ARG A 111 -17.07 -4.51 7.05
C ARG A 111 -16.67 -4.10 5.64
N TRP A 112 -15.79 -4.88 5.02
CA TRP A 112 -15.37 -4.68 3.64
C TRP A 112 -16.53 -4.75 2.66
N GLN A 113 -17.39 -5.76 2.77
CA GLN A 113 -18.55 -5.91 1.89
C GLN A 113 -19.50 -4.72 1.98
N ASN A 114 -19.71 -4.18 3.18
CA ASN A 114 -20.57 -3.02 3.40
C ASN A 114 -19.92 -1.74 2.82
N ALA A 115 -18.64 -1.49 3.13
CA ALA A 115 -17.91 -0.34 2.62
C ALA A 115 -17.83 -0.34 1.09
N ARG A 116 -17.57 -1.51 0.47
CA ARG A 116 -17.52 -1.67 -0.99
C ARG A 116 -18.88 -1.39 -1.63
N ARG A 117 -19.97 -1.95 -1.09
CA ARG A 117 -21.33 -1.72 -1.61
C ARG A 117 -21.73 -0.26 -1.48
N PHE A 118 -21.43 0.35 -0.34
CA PHE A 118 -21.68 1.78 -0.11
C PHE A 118 -20.92 2.64 -1.12
N LEU A 119 -19.61 2.43 -1.27
CA LEU A 119 -18.77 3.21 -2.20
C LEU A 119 -19.25 3.09 -3.64
N LEU A 120 -19.44 1.87 -4.15
CA LEU A 120 -19.84 1.65 -5.54
C LEU A 120 -21.21 2.25 -5.86
N ARG A 121 -22.16 2.17 -4.92
CA ARG A 121 -23.47 2.79 -5.07
C ARG A 121 -23.34 4.32 -5.17
N ASN A 122 -22.66 4.94 -4.22
CA ASN A 122 -22.50 6.39 -4.20
C ASN A 122 -21.72 6.91 -5.41
N LEU A 123 -20.63 6.26 -5.82
CA LEU A 123 -19.88 6.67 -7.01
C LEU A 123 -20.76 6.66 -8.26
N ARG A 124 -21.59 5.64 -8.45
CA ARG A 124 -22.54 5.58 -9.57
C ARG A 124 -23.59 6.68 -9.47
N ASP A 125 -24.10 6.96 -8.27
CA ASP A 125 -25.11 8.00 -8.05
C ASP A 125 -24.52 9.39 -8.35
N LEU A 126 -23.29 9.66 -7.88
CA LEU A 126 -22.50 10.89 -8.11
C LEU A 126 -22.10 11.12 -9.57
N GLY A 127 -22.17 10.10 -10.43
CA GLY A 127 -21.94 10.25 -11.87
C GLY A 127 -20.76 9.51 -12.45
N MET A 128 -20.18 8.55 -11.71
CA MET A 128 -19.24 7.59 -12.30
C MET A 128 -19.92 6.84 -13.45
N GLY A 129 -19.40 7.02 -14.67
CA GLY A 129 -19.98 6.46 -15.89
C GLY A 129 -21.15 7.26 -16.47
N LYS A 130 -21.37 8.50 -16.03
CA LYS A 130 -22.33 9.46 -16.59
C LYS A 130 -21.59 10.63 -17.27
N THR A 131 -22.31 11.38 -18.10
CA THR A 131 -21.79 12.50 -18.90
C THR A 131 -21.18 13.64 -18.07
N TYR A 132 -21.65 13.87 -16.83
CA TYR A 132 -21.06 14.90 -15.96
C TYR A 132 -19.56 14.70 -15.72
N LEU A 133 -19.12 13.45 -15.53
CA LEU A 133 -17.70 13.15 -15.33
C LEU A 133 -16.88 13.37 -16.62
N GLU A 134 -17.51 13.30 -17.79
CA GLU A 134 -16.85 13.53 -19.07
C GLU A 134 -16.38 14.98 -19.21
N GLU A 135 -17.19 15.94 -18.76
CA GLU A 135 -16.80 17.36 -18.77
C GLU A 135 -15.58 17.61 -17.88
N SER A 136 -15.57 17.06 -16.67
CA SER A 136 -14.43 17.10 -15.75
C SER A 136 -13.17 16.49 -16.37
N ILE A 137 -13.29 15.33 -17.02
CA ILE A 137 -12.16 14.67 -17.70
C ILE A 137 -11.64 15.54 -18.85
N LEU A 138 -12.53 16.11 -19.67
CA LEU A 138 -12.16 16.96 -20.79
C LEU A 138 -11.50 18.27 -20.33
N GLU A 139 -11.96 18.86 -19.23
CA GLU A 139 -11.34 20.03 -18.63
C GLU A 139 -9.87 19.74 -18.25
N GLU A 140 -9.63 18.69 -17.48
CA GLU A 140 -8.28 18.33 -17.06
C GLU A 140 -7.40 17.84 -18.22
N ALA A 141 -7.98 17.13 -19.19
CA ALA A 141 -7.25 16.73 -20.40
C ALA A 141 -6.76 17.94 -21.20
N ARG A 142 -7.57 18.98 -21.37
CA ARG A 142 -7.15 20.23 -22.05
C ARG A 142 -6.03 20.94 -21.28
N ALA A 143 -6.12 20.97 -19.95
CA ALA A 143 -5.07 21.54 -19.11
C ALA A 143 -3.75 20.79 -19.26
N LEU A 144 -3.78 19.45 -19.26
CA LEU A 144 -2.61 18.61 -19.49
C LEU A 144 -2.01 18.79 -20.89
N VAL A 145 -2.82 18.90 -21.94
CA VAL A 145 -2.31 19.16 -23.30
C VAL A 145 -1.56 20.48 -23.34
N LYS A 146 -2.11 21.53 -22.72
CA LYS A 146 -1.44 22.84 -22.62
C LYS A 146 -0.11 22.72 -21.88
N ASP A 147 -0.10 22.07 -20.72
CA ASP A 147 1.12 21.84 -19.94
C ASP A 147 2.17 21.07 -20.74
N PHE A 148 1.80 19.96 -21.38
CA PHE A 148 2.73 19.14 -22.15
C PHE A 148 3.27 19.86 -23.39
N SER A 149 2.43 20.67 -24.05
CA SER A 149 2.88 21.50 -25.17
C SER A 149 3.97 22.50 -24.78
N SER A 150 3.99 22.97 -23.53
CA SER A 150 5.06 23.86 -23.05
C SER A 150 6.41 23.16 -22.89
N HIS A 151 6.41 21.83 -22.81
CA HIS A 151 7.61 21.00 -22.71
C HIS A 151 8.02 20.36 -24.06
N ALA A 152 7.30 20.68 -25.15
CA ALA A 152 7.51 20.09 -26.45
C ALA A 152 8.93 20.33 -26.99
N GLY A 153 9.53 19.30 -27.59
CA GLY A 153 10.89 19.36 -28.15
C GLY A 153 12.02 19.12 -27.15
N THR A 154 11.71 18.96 -25.87
CA THR A 154 12.69 18.60 -24.84
C THR A 154 12.35 17.24 -24.20
N PRO A 155 13.33 16.34 -23.99
CA PRO A 155 13.12 15.17 -23.16
C PRO A 155 12.82 15.61 -21.72
N CYS A 156 11.59 15.38 -21.26
CA CYS A 156 11.18 15.67 -19.89
C CYS A 156 10.65 14.41 -19.21
N HIS A 157 10.75 14.37 -17.88
CA HIS A 157 9.99 13.39 -17.11
C HIS A 157 8.50 13.71 -17.20
N LEU A 158 7.64 12.69 -17.01
CA LEU A 158 6.20 12.88 -16.99
C LEU A 158 5.86 13.92 -15.89
N PRO A 159 5.22 15.05 -16.24
CA PRO A 159 4.97 16.13 -15.29
C PRO A 159 4.07 15.67 -14.12
N GLU A 160 4.29 16.26 -12.94
CA GLU A 160 3.47 15.99 -11.75
C GLU A 160 2.01 16.41 -11.94
N THR A 161 1.76 17.30 -12.90
CA THR A 161 0.44 17.78 -13.29
C THR A 161 -0.51 16.62 -13.62
N LEU A 162 -0.01 15.51 -14.18
CA LEU A 162 -0.86 14.34 -14.44
C LEU A 162 -1.51 13.79 -13.16
N ASN A 163 -0.77 13.70 -12.05
CA ASN A 163 -1.32 13.18 -10.80
C ASN A 163 -2.38 14.13 -10.22
N VAL A 164 -2.14 15.45 -10.33
CA VAL A 164 -3.08 16.46 -9.87
C VAL A 164 -4.35 16.46 -10.72
N ALA A 165 -4.23 16.31 -12.05
CA ALA A 165 -5.36 16.19 -12.96
C ALA A 165 -6.26 14.99 -12.62
N VAL A 166 -5.67 13.80 -12.42
CA VAL A 166 -6.42 12.60 -12.02
C VAL A 166 -7.10 12.80 -10.66
N LEU A 167 -6.40 13.43 -9.71
CA LEU A 167 -6.95 13.71 -8.39
C LEU A 167 -8.12 14.71 -8.48
N ASN A 168 -8.01 15.75 -9.30
CA ASN A 168 -9.08 16.72 -9.52
C ASN A 168 -10.33 16.07 -10.09
N ILE A 169 -10.21 15.14 -11.05
CA ILE A 169 -11.38 14.40 -11.57
C ILE A 169 -12.12 13.68 -10.43
N ILE A 170 -11.38 13.07 -9.49
CA ILE A 170 -11.98 12.39 -8.33
C ILE A 170 -12.59 13.40 -7.35
N TRP A 171 -11.92 14.51 -7.05
CA TRP A 171 -12.45 15.54 -6.14
C TRP A 171 -13.65 16.29 -6.70
N GLN A 172 -13.70 16.51 -8.00
CA GLN A 172 -14.87 17.06 -8.67
C GLN A 172 -16.05 16.09 -8.55
N LEU A 173 -15.82 14.78 -8.75
CA LEU A 173 -16.86 13.77 -8.59
C LEU A 173 -17.39 13.67 -7.15
N VAL A 174 -16.52 13.72 -6.14
CA VAL A 174 -16.87 13.40 -4.74
C VAL A 174 -17.24 14.64 -3.93
N ALA A 175 -16.63 15.79 -4.20
CA ALA A 175 -16.80 17.01 -3.42
C ALA A 175 -17.06 18.27 -4.27
N ASN A 176 -17.23 18.11 -5.59
CA ASN A 176 -17.36 19.21 -6.54
C ASN A 176 -16.25 20.27 -6.37
N LYS A 177 -15.02 19.82 -6.11
CA LYS A 177 -13.86 20.67 -5.84
C LYS A 177 -12.75 20.41 -6.86
N ARG A 178 -12.15 21.49 -7.32
CA ARG A 178 -10.97 21.49 -8.19
C ARG A 178 -9.84 22.26 -7.51
N TYR A 179 -8.63 21.72 -7.56
CA TYR A 179 -7.43 22.36 -7.04
C TYR A 179 -6.55 22.88 -8.19
N ASP A 180 -5.78 23.91 -7.90
CA ASP A 180 -4.73 24.36 -8.80
C ASP A 180 -3.56 23.38 -8.81
N TYR A 181 -2.85 23.32 -9.93
CA TYR A 181 -1.75 22.37 -10.14
C TYR A 181 -0.57 22.59 -9.19
N ASP A 182 -0.37 23.82 -8.74
CA ASP A 182 0.68 24.22 -7.80
C ASP A 182 0.20 24.26 -6.34
N ASP A 183 -1.03 23.82 -6.06
CA ASP A 183 -1.60 23.89 -4.71
C ASP A 183 -0.91 22.88 -3.78
N LYS A 184 -0.30 23.41 -2.71
CA LYS A 184 0.36 22.63 -1.68
C LYS A 184 -0.59 21.64 -1.00
N ALA A 185 -1.88 21.96 -0.89
CA ALA A 185 -2.89 21.06 -0.32
C ALA A 185 -3.02 19.73 -1.08
N VAL A 186 -2.61 19.70 -2.35
CA VAL A 186 -2.59 18.49 -3.18
C VAL A 186 -1.18 17.92 -3.30
N LEU A 187 -0.19 18.78 -3.52
CA LEU A 187 1.20 18.35 -3.72
C LEU A 187 1.79 17.70 -2.47
N GLU A 188 1.44 18.16 -1.26
CA GLU A 188 1.95 17.58 -0.02
C GLU A 188 1.49 16.12 0.17
N PRO A 189 0.18 15.77 0.09
CA PRO A 189 -0.27 14.38 0.13
C PRO A 189 0.37 13.49 -0.96
N ILE A 190 0.49 13.99 -2.19
CA ILE A 190 1.12 13.24 -3.30
C ILE A 190 2.59 12.94 -2.97
N ASN A 191 3.33 13.93 -2.45
CA ASN A 191 4.72 13.75 -2.06
C ASN A 191 4.89 12.77 -0.89
N ILE A 192 3.97 12.80 0.07
CA ILE A 192 3.94 11.83 1.17
C ILE A 192 3.74 10.41 0.62
N LEU A 193 2.75 10.20 -0.25
CA LEU A 193 2.50 8.89 -0.88
C LEU A 193 3.72 8.40 -1.68
N ARG A 194 4.40 9.28 -2.41
CA ARG A 194 5.63 8.92 -3.14
C ARG A 194 6.76 8.46 -2.22
N SER A 195 6.89 9.07 -1.04
CA SER A 195 7.89 8.64 -0.07
C SER A 195 7.59 7.25 0.53
N PHE A 196 6.33 6.80 0.53
CA PHE A 196 5.99 5.40 0.88
C PHE A 196 6.59 4.40 -0.11
N ASP A 197 6.45 4.62 -1.43
CA ASP A 197 6.96 3.71 -2.47
C ASP A 197 8.48 3.52 -2.42
N SER A 198 9.21 4.55 -2.00
CA SER A 198 10.68 4.49 -1.85
C SER A 198 11.15 3.73 -0.61
N SER A 199 10.26 3.41 0.33
CA SER A 199 10.61 2.87 1.65
C SER A 199 10.61 1.32 1.69
N SER A 200 11.43 0.68 0.86
CA SER A 200 11.65 -0.79 0.92
C SER A 200 12.04 -1.28 2.33
N MET A 201 12.64 -0.39 3.11
CA MET A 201 13.06 -0.62 4.48
C MET A 201 11.91 -0.63 5.50
N ALA A 202 10.81 0.10 5.27
CA ALA A 202 9.65 0.06 6.18
C ALA A 202 8.95 -1.31 6.10
N LEU A 203 8.83 -1.85 4.88
CA LEU A 203 8.32 -3.21 4.65
C LEU A 203 9.23 -4.29 5.26
N LEU A 204 10.54 -4.06 5.32
CA LEU A 204 11.45 -4.97 6.01
C LEU A 204 11.22 -5.02 7.52
N LEU A 205 10.96 -3.87 8.14
CA LEU A 205 10.67 -3.79 9.58
C LEU A 205 9.30 -4.39 9.93
N GLU A 206 8.36 -4.34 8.99
CA GLU A 206 7.05 -4.99 9.09
C GLU A 206 7.20 -6.52 9.14
N PHE A 207 7.94 -7.11 8.20
CA PHE A 207 8.02 -8.58 8.08
C PHE A 207 9.13 -9.22 8.93
N ILE A 208 10.02 -8.45 9.56
CA ILE A 208 11.12 -8.98 10.38
C ILE A 208 11.10 -8.34 11.79
N PRO A 209 10.23 -8.81 12.70
CA PRO A 209 9.96 -8.12 13.98
C PRO A 209 11.18 -8.01 14.91
N TRP A 210 12.12 -8.95 14.83
CA TRP A 210 13.32 -8.92 15.67
C TRP A 210 14.31 -7.83 15.23
N VAL A 211 14.36 -7.49 13.94
CA VAL A 211 15.16 -6.35 13.45
C VAL A 211 14.63 -5.05 14.04
N ARG A 212 13.29 -4.89 14.10
CA ARG A 212 12.66 -3.76 14.77
C ARG A 212 12.99 -3.69 16.27
N LYS A 213 13.17 -4.82 16.96
CA LYS A 213 13.58 -4.83 18.38
C LYS A 213 15.04 -4.42 18.59
N LEU A 214 15.92 -4.81 17.67
CA LEU A 214 17.37 -4.52 17.75
C LEU A 214 17.75 -3.11 17.29
N LEU A 215 16.93 -2.46 16.47
CA LEU A 215 17.22 -1.11 16.00
C LEU A 215 17.19 -0.08 17.15
N PRO A 216 18.13 0.89 17.17
CA PRO A 216 18.04 2.07 18.04
C PRO A 216 16.78 2.90 17.74
N GLU A 217 16.20 3.53 18.78
CA GLU A 217 14.97 4.32 18.65
C GLU A 217 15.10 5.48 17.63
N PHE A 218 16.24 6.16 17.57
CA PHE A 218 16.45 7.24 16.59
C PHE A 218 16.40 6.76 15.12
N MET A 219 16.77 5.50 14.85
CA MET A 219 16.66 4.92 13.51
C MET A 219 15.21 4.54 13.20
N LYS A 220 14.49 3.97 14.17
CA LYS A 220 13.04 3.70 14.03
C LYS A 220 12.27 5.00 13.80
N GLU A 221 12.63 6.06 14.52
CA GLU A 221 12.04 7.38 14.36
C GLU A 221 12.28 7.98 12.98
N LYS A 222 13.51 7.88 12.46
CA LYS A 222 13.84 8.41 11.14
C LYS A 222 13.19 7.61 10.00
N MET A 223 12.98 6.30 10.18
CA MET A 223 12.57 5.37 9.12
C MET A 223 11.07 5.11 9.07
N ILE A 224 10.44 4.90 10.22
CA ILE A 224 8.98 4.69 10.34
C ILE A 224 8.34 6.03 10.71
N THR A 225 8.84 6.71 11.74
CA THR A 225 8.15 7.88 12.30
C THR A 225 8.25 9.13 11.44
N GLY A 226 9.27 9.33 10.61
CA GLY A 226 9.40 10.54 9.77
C GLY A 226 8.27 10.71 8.76
N LEU A 227 7.85 9.60 8.14
CA LEU A 227 6.74 9.54 7.19
C LEU A 227 5.39 9.62 7.90
N MET A 228 5.27 8.85 8.98
CA MET A 228 4.11 8.83 9.86
C MET A 228 3.83 10.18 10.53
N ARG A 229 4.88 10.90 10.92
CA ARG A 229 4.80 12.25 11.48
C ARG A 229 4.29 13.22 10.44
N LYS A 230 4.76 13.16 9.19
CA LYS A 230 4.22 14.01 8.11
C LYS A 230 2.74 13.74 7.86
N VAL A 231 2.32 12.48 7.84
CA VAL A 231 0.89 12.10 7.72
C VAL A 231 0.09 12.65 8.89
N LYS A 232 0.58 12.47 10.12
CA LYS A 232 -0.09 12.93 11.34
C LYS A 232 -0.18 14.45 11.42
N GLU A 233 0.90 15.17 11.11
CA GLU A 233 0.95 16.64 11.09
C GLU A 233 -0.04 17.22 10.07
N HIS A 234 -0.08 16.66 8.86
CA HIS A 234 -1.02 17.10 7.83
C HIS A 234 -2.47 16.81 8.26
N ARG A 235 -2.72 15.67 8.93
CA ARG A 235 -4.04 15.34 9.45
C ARG A 235 -4.46 16.28 10.58
N ASP A 236 -3.61 16.52 11.57
CA ASP A 236 -3.91 17.41 12.69
C ASP A 236 -4.15 18.84 12.19
N SER A 237 -3.43 19.29 11.16
CA SER A 237 -3.68 20.55 10.47
C SER A 237 -5.05 20.59 9.79
N ALA A 238 -5.43 19.53 9.07
CA ALA A 238 -6.74 19.43 8.42
C ALA A 238 -7.91 19.39 9.43
N GLU A 239 -7.75 18.66 10.53
CA GLU A 239 -8.74 18.59 11.61
C GLU A 239 -8.87 19.94 12.35
N GLY A 240 -7.76 20.65 12.55
CA GLY A 240 -7.73 22.01 13.10
C GLY A 240 -8.50 23.01 12.22
N HIS A 241 -8.30 22.97 10.91
CA HIS A 241 -9.05 23.80 9.96
C HIS A 241 -10.56 23.48 9.97
N ASN A 242 -10.94 22.20 10.00
CA ASN A 242 -12.35 21.81 10.06
C ASN A 242 -13.04 22.26 11.36
N ARG A 243 -12.37 22.15 12.51
CA ARG A 243 -12.93 22.66 13.79
C ARG A 243 -13.05 24.17 13.79
N PHE A 244 -12.10 24.89 13.21
CA PHE A 244 -12.16 26.34 13.06
C PHE A 244 -13.33 26.77 12.15
N SER A 245 -13.51 26.11 11.01
CA SER A 245 -14.63 26.38 10.09
C SER A 245 -16.00 26.05 10.69
N GLN A 246 -16.13 24.95 11.45
CA GLN A 246 -17.38 24.61 12.14
C GLN A 246 -17.71 25.57 13.28
N ASN A 247 -16.72 26.03 14.04
CA ASN A 247 -16.93 26.99 15.13
C ASN A 247 -17.20 28.42 14.63
N HIS A 248 -16.97 28.71 13.36
CA HIS A 248 -17.19 30.03 12.75
C HIS A 248 -18.25 30.01 11.64
N ALA A 249 -18.88 28.86 11.39
CA ALA A 249 -20.07 28.78 10.55
C ALA A 249 -21.22 29.51 11.26
N ARG A 250 -21.69 30.63 10.67
CA ARG A 250 -22.85 31.36 11.18
C ARG A 250 -24.07 30.43 11.15
N PRO A 251 -24.85 30.32 12.24
CA PRO A 251 -26.08 29.55 12.22
C PRO A 251 -27.09 30.26 11.30
N GLY A 252 -27.42 29.66 10.15
CA GLY A 252 -28.62 30.05 9.40
C GLY A 252 -28.50 30.33 7.90
N GLN A 253 -27.79 29.52 7.11
CA GLN A 253 -28.09 29.46 5.67
C GLN A 253 -28.37 28.00 5.26
N PRO A 254 -29.55 27.72 4.64
CA PRO A 254 -29.95 26.37 4.28
C PRO A 254 -29.16 25.86 3.06
N ALA A 255 -29.08 24.53 2.98
CA ALA A 255 -28.40 23.74 1.96
C ALA A 255 -28.97 23.93 0.54
#